data_AF-A0A942CIG0-F1
#
_entry.id   AF-A0A942CIG0-F1
#
_cell.length_a   1.000
_cell.length_b   1.000
_cell.length_c   1.000
_cell.angle_alpha   90.00
_cell.angle_beta   90.00
_cell.angle_gamma   90.00
#
_symmetry.space_group_name_H-M   'P 1'
#
loop_
_entity.id
_entity.type
_entity.pdbx_description
1 polymer ?
#
loop_
_entity_poly.entity_id
_entity_poly.type
_entity_poly.pdbx_seq_one_letter_code
_entity_poly.pdbx_strand_id
1 'polypeptide(L)'
;MQISGPDRYDLKITPTSFVVKCAQGKSRFSGAANSNKPKLYVVSAEGRPIYVGITKQSMSTRLRLGRTADGTTGYHGYSWRHHHSAAVLDVWCHEDATDRNCLDIETVEAEVVFLIRSAGQWPEFQTEIHFHRSEPIHREIAARIISRYRAT
;
A
#
# COMPACT_ATOMS: atom_id res chain seq x y z
N MET A 1 -4.57 11.10 -14.58
CA MET A 1 -3.91 10.28 -13.56
C MET A 1 -2.41 10.25 -13.79
N GLN A 2 -1.73 11.11 -13.05
CA GLN A 2 -0.29 11.14 -12.89
C GLN A 2 0.06 10.43 -11.58
N ILE A 3 0.78 9.32 -11.70
CA ILE A 3 1.25 8.54 -10.56
C ILE A 3 2.76 8.69 -10.44
N SER A 4 3.23 9.10 -9.25
CA SER A 4 4.65 9.09 -8.89
C SER A 4 5.01 7.87 -8.03
N GLY A 5 6.31 7.57 -7.95
CA GLY A 5 6.85 6.47 -7.14
C GLY A 5 7.16 5.18 -7.93
N PRO A 6 7.39 4.05 -7.23
CA PRO A 6 7.23 3.92 -5.78
C PRO A 6 8.36 4.57 -4.99
N ASP A 7 8.01 5.27 -3.92
CA ASP A 7 8.92 5.45 -2.79
C ASP A 7 8.99 4.11 -2.03
N ARG A 8 10.19 3.53 -1.91
CA ARG A 8 10.39 2.24 -1.24
C ARG A 8 10.96 2.41 0.16
N TYR A 9 10.43 1.63 1.09
CA TYR A 9 10.82 1.62 2.50
C TYR A 9 10.96 0.20 3.01
N ASP A 10 12.03 -0.05 3.78
CA ASP A 10 12.15 -1.28 4.57
C ASP A 10 11.42 -1.09 5.89
N LEU A 11 10.58 -2.08 6.24
CA LEU A 11 9.86 -2.15 7.49
C LEU A 11 10.51 -3.21 8.37
N LYS A 12 10.94 -2.81 9.56
CA LYS A 12 11.17 -3.72 10.68
C LYS A 12 9.95 -3.65 11.61
N ILE A 13 9.34 -4.80 11.82
CA ILE A 13 8.12 -4.94 12.60
C ILE A 13 8.52 -5.47 13.98
N THR A 14 8.18 -4.70 15.02
CA THR A 14 8.46 -5.06 16.42
C THR A 14 7.15 -5.13 17.19
N PRO A 15 7.10 -5.75 18.38
CA PRO A 15 5.87 -5.86 19.19
C PRO A 15 5.21 -4.53 19.54
N THR A 16 5.91 -3.40 19.46
CA THR A 16 5.39 -2.08 19.83
C THR A 16 5.48 -1.03 18.71
N SER A 17 6.20 -1.28 17.62
CA SER A 17 6.45 -0.26 16.59
C SER A 17 6.71 -0.82 15.19
N PHE A 18 6.49 0.03 14.18
CA PHE A 18 7.08 -0.13 12.86
C PHE A 18 8.28 0.80 12.75
N VAL A 19 9.48 0.23 12.58
CA VAL A 19 10.68 1.00 12.27
C VAL A 19 10.84 1.02 10.76
N VAL A 20 10.81 2.22 10.19
CA VAL A 20 10.86 2.44 8.74
C VAL A 20 12.25 2.93 8.37
N LYS A 21 12.84 2.38 7.32
CA LYS A 21 14.05 2.94 6.69
C LYS A 21 13.77 3.28 5.23
N CYS A 22 14.03 4.53 4.85
CA CYS A 22 13.95 4.94 3.45
C CYS A 22 15.18 4.47 2.65
N ALA A 23 15.14 4.63 1.32
CA ALA A 23 16.25 4.29 0.43
C ALA A 23 17.59 4.96 0.79
N GLN A 24 17.56 6.12 1.46
CA GLN A 24 18.77 6.81 1.95
C GLN A 24 19.23 6.31 3.34
N GLY A 25 18.66 5.21 3.85
CA GLY A 25 19.00 4.62 5.15
C GLY A 25 18.49 5.40 6.37
N LYS A 26 17.70 6.47 6.18
CA LYS A 26 17.18 7.30 7.28
C LYS A 26 15.89 6.71 7.84
N SER A 27 15.72 6.83 9.16
CA SER A 27 14.55 6.30 9.88
C SER A 27 13.32 7.22 9.78
N ARG A 28 12.85 7.50 8.55
CA ARG A 28 11.69 8.37 8.33
C ARG A 28 11.02 8.12 6.97
N PHE A 29 9.74 8.44 6.89
CA PHE A 29 9.09 8.70 5.62
C PHE A 29 9.56 10.04 5.04
N SER A 30 9.54 10.16 3.72
CA SER A 30 9.90 11.39 3.00
C SER A 30 9.02 11.60 1.78
N GLY A 31 9.07 12.79 1.20
CA GLY A 31 8.41 13.08 -0.08
C GLY A 31 6.91 12.82 -0.07
N ALA A 32 6.43 12.17 -1.14
CA ALA A 32 5.01 11.93 -1.39
C ALA A 32 4.35 11.06 -0.32
N ALA A 33 5.10 10.17 0.34
CA ALA A 33 4.61 9.33 1.44
C ALA A 33 4.14 10.13 2.67
N ASN A 34 4.67 11.34 2.90
CA ASN A 34 4.22 12.23 3.98
C ASN A 34 3.11 13.20 3.57
N SER A 35 2.74 13.23 2.29
CA SER A 35 1.72 14.15 1.80
C SER A 35 0.29 13.69 2.17
N ASN A 36 -0.66 14.59 1.95
CA ASN A 36 -2.08 14.34 2.10
C ASN A 36 -2.78 13.93 0.78
N LYS A 37 -2.02 13.73 -0.30
CA LYS A 37 -2.54 13.26 -1.59
C LYS A 37 -3.02 11.80 -1.47
N PRO A 38 -3.94 11.33 -2.32
CA PRO A 38 -4.29 9.91 -2.37
C PRO A 38 -3.05 9.07 -2.72
N LYS A 39 -2.86 7.97 -2.00
CA LYS A 39 -1.73 7.06 -2.13
C LYS A 39 -2.22 5.63 -2.22
N LEU A 40 -1.55 4.83 -3.03
CA LEU A 40 -1.61 3.38 -3.02
C LEU A 40 -0.31 2.87 -2.39
N TYR A 41 -0.40 1.90 -1.51
CA TYR A 41 0.76 1.24 -0.95
C TYR A 41 0.61 -0.28 -1.01
N VAL A 42 1.72 -0.94 -1.28
CA VAL A 42 1.83 -2.40 -1.26
C VAL A 42 2.83 -2.79 -0.18
N VAL A 43 2.40 -3.67 0.71
CA VAL A 43 3.29 -4.37 1.63
C VAL A 43 3.65 -5.71 1.01
N SER A 44 4.94 -6.03 0.99
CA SER A 44 5.45 -7.31 0.50
C SER A 44 6.39 -7.95 1.50
N ALA A 45 6.40 -9.28 1.54
CA ALA A 45 7.34 -10.10 2.27
C ALA A 45 7.96 -11.10 1.29
N GLU A 46 9.27 -11.31 1.36
CA GLU A 46 9.99 -12.24 0.47
C GLU A 46 9.73 -11.96 -1.03
N GLY A 47 9.59 -10.69 -1.39
CA GLY A 47 9.30 -10.25 -2.76
C GLY A 47 7.83 -10.41 -3.20
N ARG A 48 6.97 -11.00 -2.37
CA ARG A 48 5.56 -11.26 -2.69
C ARG A 48 4.62 -10.24 -2.03
N PRO A 49 3.65 -9.65 -2.77
CA PRO A 49 2.63 -8.80 -2.17
C PRO A 49 1.79 -9.57 -1.15
N ILE A 50 1.67 -9.02 0.07
CA ILE A 50 0.88 -9.61 1.16
C ILE A 50 -0.30 -8.72 1.57
N TYR A 51 -0.28 -7.44 1.18
CA TYR A 51 -1.34 -6.48 1.48
C TYR A 51 -1.29 -5.31 0.49
N VAL A 52 -2.45 -4.87 0.00
CA VAL A 52 -2.60 -3.66 -0.81
C VAL A 52 -3.55 -2.72 -0.07
N GLY A 53 -3.22 -1.45 -0.03
CA GLY A 53 -4.03 -0.45 0.66
C GLY A 53 -3.99 0.91 -0.03
N ILE A 54 -5.02 1.70 0.20
CA ILE A 54 -5.00 3.14 -0.11
C ILE A 54 -5.05 4.01 1.14
N THR A 55 -4.58 5.25 1.01
CA THR A 55 -4.77 6.29 2.03
C THR A 55 -4.59 7.71 1.49
N LYS A 56 -5.34 8.66 2.05
CA LYS A 56 -5.07 10.10 1.90
C LYS A 56 -4.30 10.72 3.07
N GLN A 57 -3.95 9.93 4.08
CA GLN A 57 -3.16 10.36 5.24
C GLN A 57 -1.66 10.19 4.95
N SER A 58 -0.80 10.81 5.76
CA SER A 58 0.62 10.45 5.75
C SER A 58 0.80 8.97 6.07
N MET A 59 1.81 8.32 5.47
CA MET A 59 2.09 6.90 5.73
C MET A 59 2.45 6.64 7.19
N SER A 60 3.11 7.60 7.86
CA SER A 60 3.35 7.54 9.31
C SER A 60 2.05 7.42 10.11
N THR A 61 1.05 8.24 9.79
CA THR A 61 -0.26 8.21 10.45
C THR A 61 -1.00 6.92 10.11
N ARG A 62 -1.02 6.54 8.83
CA ARG A 62 -1.73 5.34 8.38
C ARG A 62 -1.16 4.05 8.97
N LEU A 63 0.16 3.93 9.07
CA LEU A 63 0.81 2.79 9.74
C LEU A 63 0.54 2.77 11.24
N ARG A 64 0.62 3.94 11.90
CA ARG A 64 0.31 4.04 13.34
C ARG A 64 -1.11 3.60 13.65
N LEU A 65 -2.10 4.07 12.87
CA LEU A 65 -3.50 3.68 13.06
C LEU A 65 -3.72 2.17 12.89
N GLY A 66 -3.18 1.55 11.84
CA GLY A 66 -3.28 0.11 11.66
C GLY A 66 -2.48 -0.71 12.67
N ARG A 67 -1.52 -0.09 13.39
CA ARG A 67 -0.79 -0.72 14.49
C ARG A 67 -1.58 -0.73 15.79
N THR A 68 -2.14 0.43 16.14
CA THR A 68 -2.79 0.69 17.44
C THR A 68 -4.25 0.30 17.45
N ALA A 69 -4.81 -0.06 16.31
CA ALA A 69 -6.16 -0.59 16.21
C ALA A 69 -6.33 -1.82 17.11
N ASP A 70 -7.33 -1.75 17.99
CA ASP A 70 -7.68 -2.75 19.01
C ASP A 70 -9.02 -3.44 18.73
N GLY A 71 -9.70 -3.07 17.64
CA GLY A 71 -10.99 -3.64 17.26
C GLY A 71 -12.21 -2.93 17.86
N THR A 72 -12.04 -1.90 18.70
CA THR A 72 -13.16 -1.21 19.36
C THR A 72 -14.19 -0.64 18.37
N THR A 73 -13.73 -0.26 17.17
CA THR A 73 -14.59 0.28 16.10
C THR A 73 -14.85 -0.73 14.97
N GLY A 74 -14.58 -2.02 15.19
CA GLY A 74 -14.61 -3.07 14.17
C GLY A 74 -13.36 -3.11 13.27
N TYR A 75 -12.48 -2.10 13.34
CA TYR A 75 -11.18 -2.13 12.65
C TYR A 75 -10.10 -2.71 13.57
N HIS A 76 -9.58 -3.89 13.21
CA HIS A 76 -8.54 -4.61 13.96
C HIS A 76 -7.10 -4.28 13.53
N GLY A 77 -6.94 -3.39 12.54
CA GLY A 77 -5.64 -3.02 12.00
C GLY A 77 -5.07 -4.06 11.04
N TYR A 78 -3.75 -4.01 10.85
CA TYR A 78 -3.06 -4.89 9.92
C TYR A 78 -2.75 -6.26 10.52
N SER A 79 -3.32 -7.34 9.99
CA SER A 79 -3.03 -8.71 10.48
C SER A 79 -1.59 -9.15 10.18
N TRP A 80 -1.01 -8.71 9.06
CA TRP A 80 0.37 -9.03 8.66
C TRP A 80 1.42 -8.59 9.69
N ARG A 81 1.09 -7.61 10.56
CA ARG A 81 2.00 -7.12 11.62
C ARG A 81 2.38 -8.18 12.66
N HIS A 82 1.60 -9.25 12.76
CA HIS A 82 1.81 -10.34 13.71
C HIS A 82 2.52 -11.55 13.10
N HIS A 83 2.68 -11.56 11.77
CA HIS A 83 3.16 -12.72 11.01
C HIS A 83 4.56 -12.50 10.43
N HIS A 84 4.99 -11.24 10.29
CA HIS A 84 6.31 -10.90 9.77
C HIS A 84 7.08 -10.00 10.73
N SER A 85 8.39 -10.21 10.83
CA SER A 85 9.32 -9.33 11.54
C SER A 85 9.98 -8.30 10.61
N ALA A 86 9.91 -8.54 9.29
CA ALA A 86 10.40 -7.66 8.25
C ALA A 86 9.47 -7.68 7.04
N ALA A 87 9.31 -6.53 6.39
CA ALA A 87 8.54 -6.38 5.16
C ALA A 87 9.08 -5.19 4.35
N VAL A 88 8.65 -5.08 3.10
CA VAL A 88 8.90 -3.93 2.25
C VAL A 88 7.59 -3.20 2.01
N LEU A 89 7.63 -1.87 2.06
CA LEU A 89 6.54 -0.98 1.72
C LEU A 89 6.92 -0.15 0.50
N ASP A 90 6.23 -0.37 -0.62
CA ASP A 90 6.29 0.50 -1.79
C ASP A 90 5.05 1.41 -1.79
N VAL A 91 5.25 2.73 -2.03
CA VAL A 91 4.19 3.75 -1.97
C VAL A 91 4.15 4.56 -3.26
N TRP A 92 3.00 4.58 -3.91
CA TRP A 92 2.68 5.40 -5.07
C TRP A 92 1.73 6.52 -4.69
N CYS A 93 1.84 7.67 -5.35
CA CYS A 93 1.05 8.85 -5.05
C CYS A 93 0.33 9.37 -6.30
N HIS A 94 -0.95 9.73 -6.15
CA HIS A 94 -1.77 10.34 -7.19
C HIS A 94 -1.56 11.87 -7.17
N GLU A 95 -0.77 12.36 -8.12
CA GLU A 95 -0.22 13.73 -8.08
C GLU A 95 -1.22 14.81 -8.50
N ASP A 96 -2.07 14.49 -9.47
CA ASP A 96 -3.08 15.36 -10.11
C ASP A 96 -4.51 15.09 -9.60
N ALA A 97 -4.66 14.44 -8.46
CA ALA A 97 -5.98 14.15 -7.87
C ALA A 97 -6.71 15.45 -7.44
N THR A 98 -7.82 15.76 -8.11
CA THR A 98 -8.71 16.87 -7.72
C THR A 98 -9.37 16.58 -6.36
N ASP A 99 -9.40 17.58 -5.48
CA ASP A 99 -10.02 17.52 -4.14
C ASP A 99 -9.62 16.33 -3.26
N ARG A 100 -8.44 15.75 -3.53
CA ARG A 100 -7.96 14.53 -2.86
C ARG A 100 -8.95 13.36 -3.00
N ASN A 101 -9.68 13.30 -4.11
CA ASN A 101 -10.59 12.20 -4.41
C ASN A 101 -9.81 10.87 -4.47
N CYS A 102 -10.32 9.87 -3.76
CA CYS A 102 -9.69 8.55 -3.69
C CYS A 102 -10.26 7.56 -4.73
N LEU A 103 -11.35 7.87 -5.43
CA LEU A 103 -12.05 6.90 -6.28
C LEU A 103 -11.14 6.28 -7.34
N ASP A 104 -10.31 7.10 -8.01
CA ASP A 104 -9.38 6.60 -9.01
C ASP A 104 -8.31 5.69 -8.40
N ILE A 105 -7.74 6.08 -7.24
CA ILE A 105 -6.68 5.28 -6.60
C ILE A 105 -7.23 4.01 -5.97
N GLU A 106 -8.47 4.03 -5.47
CA GLU A 106 -9.23 2.87 -5.00
C GLU A 106 -9.53 1.91 -6.15
N THR A 107 -9.91 2.44 -7.31
CA THR A 107 -10.12 1.64 -8.53
C THR A 107 -8.81 0.99 -8.97
N VAL A 108 -7.67 1.70 -8.90
CA VAL A 108 -6.35 1.12 -9.17
C VAL A 108 -5.99 0.04 -8.13
N GLU A 109 -6.27 0.22 -6.84
CA GLU A 109 -6.07 -0.80 -5.81
C GLU A 109 -6.84 -2.10 -6.15
N ALA A 110 -8.09 -1.97 -6.56
CA ALA A 110 -8.91 -3.11 -6.94
C ALA A 110 -8.34 -3.86 -8.15
N GLU A 111 -7.87 -3.14 -9.17
CA GLU A 111 -7.19 -3.72 -10.34
C GLU A 111 -5.85 -4.37 -9.99
N VAL A 112 -5.06 -3.79 -9.08
CA VAL A 112 -3.82 -4.41 -8.59
C VAL A 112 -4.12 -5.74 -7.90
N VAL A 113 -5.11 -5.77 -7.00
CA VAL A 113 -5.51 -7.01 -6.32
C VAL A 113 -6.09 -8.02 -7.31
N PHE A 114 -6.89 -7.59 -8.28
CA PHE A 114 -7.38 -8.45 -9.35
C PHE A 114 -6.24 -9.12 -10.13
N LEU A 115 -5.17 -8.39 -10.46
CA LEU A 115 -4.00 -8.95 -11.14
C LEU A 115 -3.19 -9.91 -10.27
N ILE A 116 -3.08 -9.66 -8.96
CA ILE A 116 -2.47 -10.60 -8.01
C ILE A 116 -3.27 -11.92 -7.99
N ARG A 117 -4.60 -11.81 -7.90
CA ARG A 117 -5.52 -12.96 -7.92
C ARG A 117 -5.47 -13.75 -9.22
N SER A 118 -5.46 -13.04 -10.35
CA SER A 118 -5.40 -13.66 -11.67
C SER A 118 -4.09 -14.42 -11.89
N ALA A 119 -3.03 -14.08 -11.16
CA ALA A 119 -1.76 -14.81 -11.14
C ALA A 119 -1.74 -16.01 -10.17
N GLY A 120 -2.87 -16.36 -9.56
CA GLY A 120 -3.00 -17.52 -8.68
C GLY A 120 -2.64 -17.26 -7.21
N GLN A 121 -2.46 -16.00 -6.81
CA GLN A 121 -2.15 -15.62 -5.43
C GLN A 121 -3.28 -14.77 -4.82
N TRP A 122 -3.60 -14.99 -3.55
CA TRP A 122 -4.35 -14.00 -2.76
C TRP A 122 -3.35 -13.27 -1.84
N PRO A 123 -3.34 -11.92 -1.77
CA PRO A 123 -2.50 -11.26 -0.76
C PRO A 123 -2.95 -11.73 0.62
N GLU A 124 -2.06 -12.43 1.33
CA GLU A 124 -2.37 -13.28 2.48
C GLU A 124 -3.23 -12.60 3.55
N PHE A 125 -3.05 -11.30 3.75
CA PHE A 125 -3.75 -10.54 4.79
C PHE A 125 -4.77 -9.54 4.24
N GLN A 126 -5.17 -9.68 2.97
CA GLN A 126 -6.25 -8.90 2.38
C GLN A 126 -7.61 -9.49 2.75
N THR A 127 -8.52 -8.65 3.26
CA THR A 127 -9.87 -9.08 3.66
C THR A 127 -10.98 -8.44 2.82
N GLU A 128 -10.80 -7.19 2.40
CA GLU A 128 -11.82 -6.42 1.69
C GLU A 128 -11.16 -5.56 0.61
N ILE A 129 -11.84 -5.42 -0.53
CA ILE A 129 -11.48 -4.55 -1.66
C ILE A 129 -12.78 -4.04 -2.30
N HIS A 130 -12.83 -2.76 -2.63
CA HIS A 130 -13.98 -2.12 -3.25
C HIS A 130 -13.75 -2.00 -4.76
N PHE A 131 -14.54 -2.74 -5.54
CA PHE A 131 -14.46 -2.70 -7.01
C PHE A 131 -15.36 -1.60 -7.57
N HIS A 132 -14.79 -0.79 -8.44
CA HIS A 132 -15.51 0.19 -9.26
C HIS A 132 -15.25 -0.10 -10.74
N ARG A 133 -16.05 0.50 -11.63
CA ARG A 133 -15.82 0.38 -13.07
C ARG A 133 -14.46 1.00 -13.41
N SER A 134 -13.52 0.20 -13.92
CA SER A 134 -12.21 0.68 -14.31
C SER A 134 -12.14 1.20 -15.75
N GLU A 135 -11.34 2.23 -15.95
CA GLU A 135 -10.96 2.75 -17.26
C GLU A 135 -9.60 2.16 -17.71
N PRO A 136 -9.24 2.26 -19.00
CA PRO A 136 -7.95 1.76 -19.49
C PRO A 136 -6.75 2.26 -18.68
N ILE A 137 -6.76 3.53 -18.27
CA ILE A 137 -5.67 4.12 -17.48
C ILE A 137 -5.51 3.46 -16.10
N HIS A 138 -6.60 3.04 -15.44
CA HIS A 138 -6.55 2.33 -14.16
C HIS A 138 -5.82 0.98 -14.32
N ARG A 139 -6.18 0.23 -15.36
CA ARG A 139 -5.61 -1.08 -15.66
C ARG A 139 -4.14 -0.98 -16.06
N GLU A 140 -3.77 0.05 -16.84
CA GLU A 140 -2.38 0.30 -17.23
C GLU A 140 -1.51 0.60 -16.00
N ILE A 141 -1.97 1.49 -15.11
CA ILE A 141 -1.28 1.82 -13.86
C ILE A 141 -1.14 0.57 -12.98
N ALA A 142 -2.22 -0.21 -12.82
CA ALA A 142 -2.18 -1.45 -12.03
C ALA A 142 -1.20 -2.47 -12.61
N ALA A 143 -1.16 -2.64 -13.94
CA ALA A 143 -0.20 -3.51 -14.63
C ALA A 143 1.25 -3.07 -14.40
N ARG A 144 1.51 -1.76 -14.43
CA ARG A 144 2.83 -1.20 -14.12
C ARG A 144 3.23 -1.45 -12.67
N ILE A 145 2.32 -1.24 -11.71
CA ILE A 145 2.56 -1.52 -10.29
C ILE A 145 2.90 -3.00 -10.10
N ILE A 146 2.09 -3.92 -10.62
CA ILE A 146 2.27 -5.36 -10.36
C ILE A 146 3.52 -5.93 -11.06
N SER A 147 3.95 -5.35 -12.19
CA SER A 147 5.16 -5.80 -12.90
C SER A 147 6.41 -5.82 -12.00
N ARG A 148 6.43 -4.96 -10.96
CA ARG A 148 7.50 -4.90 -9.96
C ARG A 148 7.65 -6.17 -9.11
N TYR A 149 6.59 -6.96 -9.00
CA TYR A 149 6.54 -8.18 -8.18
C TYR A 149 6.54 -9.47 -9.00
N ARG A 150 6.62 -9.36 -10.33
CA ARG A 150 6.63 -10.52 -11.26
C ARG A 150 8.05 -11.00 -11.60
N ALA A 151 9.09 -10.37 -11.06
CA ALA A 151 10.50 -10.62 -11.41
C ALA A 151 11.26 -11.55 -10.44
N THR A 152 10.55 -12.45 -9.74
CA THR A 152 11.18 -13.46 -8.86
C THR A 152 10.79 -14.86 -9.26
#